data_AF-A0A560PFA9-F1
#
_entry.id   AF-A0A560PFA9-F1
#
_cell.length_a   1.000
_cell.length_b   1.000
_cell.length_c   1.000
_cell.angle_alpha   90.00
_cell.angle_beta   90.00
_cell.angle_gamma   90.00
#
_symmetry.space_group_name_H-M   'P 1'
#
loop_
_entity.id
_entity.type
_entity.pdbx_description
1 polymer ?
#
loop_
_entity_poly.entity_id
_entity_poly.type
_entity_poly.pdbx_seq_one_letter_code
_entity_poly.pdbx_strand_id
1 'polypeptide(L)' 'MLAATRTLASQEGLLTDPVYGGKAFAGLLESIARGDHPAGSNLLFIMTGGLPGIFAYRTAYS' A
#
# COMPACT_ATOMS: atom_id res chain seq x y z
N MET A 1 0.98 7.64 2.57
CA MET A 1 0.86 6.82 1.34
C MET A 1 2.21 6.37 0.79
N LEU A 2 3.11 7.26 0.34
CA LEU A 2 4.40 6.83 -0.26
C LEU A 2 5.27 5.95 0.66
N ALA A 3 5.21 6.19 1.98
CA ALA A 3 5.85 5.31 2.94
C ALA A 3 5.29 3.87 2.88
N ALA A 4 3.96 3.72 2.78
CA ALA A 4 3.31 2.42 2.71
C ALA A 4 3.67 1.65 1.44
N THR A 5 3.77 2.35 0.29
CA THR A 5 4.21 1.72 -0.96
C THR A 5 5.68 1.28 -0.88
N ARG A 6 6.55 2.08 -0.26
CA ARG A 6 7.95 1.70 0.01
C ARG A 6 8.03 0.50 0.96
N THR A 7 7.25 0.47 2.03
CA THR A 7 7.19 -0.66 2.97
C THR A 7 6.80 -1.94 2.24
N LEU A 8 5.67 -1.95 1.53
CA LEU A 8 5.17 -3.12 0.82
C LEU A 8 6.16 -3.63 -0.23
N ALA A 9 6.77 -2.72 -0.99
CA ALA A 9 7.80 -3.07 -1.97
C ALA A 9 9.05 -3.66 -1.30
N SER A 10 9.53 -3.06 -0.21
CA SER A 10 10.77 -3.47 0.46
C SER A 10 10.64 -4.76 1.26
N GLN A 11 9.44 -5.07 1.77
CA GLN A 11 9.21 -6.24 2.62
C GLN A 11 8.68 -7.44 1.82
N GLU A 12 7.79 -7.21 0.86
CA GLU A 12 7.09 -8.29 0.14
C GLU A 12 7.40 -8.33 -1.36
N GLY A 13 8.15 -7.35 -1.89
CA GLY A 13 8.39 -7.24 -3.33
C GLY A 13 7.15 -6.89 -4.15
N LEU A 14 6.05 -6.47 -3.49
CA LEU A 14 4.79 -6.11 -4.14
C LEU A 14 4.72 -4.61 -4.40
N LEU A 15 4.36 -4.26 -5.64
CA LEU A 15 4.34 -2.88 -6.10
C LEU A 15 2.90 -2.38 -6.26
N THR A 16 2.59 -1.26 -5.62
CA THR A 16 1.31 -0.54 -5.75
C THR A 16 1.51 0.86 -6.28
N ASP A 17 0.56 1.35 -7.06
CA ASP A 17 0.61 2.68 -7.66
C ASP A 17 0.34 3.80 -6.63
N PRO A 18 0.82 5.03 -6.87
CA PRO A 18 0.60 6.16 -5.96
C PRO A 18 -0.82 6.78 -6.06
N VAL A 19 -1.67 6.35 -7.00
CA VAL A 19 -2.98 6.96 -7.21
C VAL A 19 -4.06 6.22 -6.41
N TYR A 20 -4.04 4.88 -6.42
CA TYR A 20 -5.03 4.02 -5.78
C TYR A 20 -4.42 3.05 -4.77
N GLY A 21 -3.64 2.06 -5.23
CA GLY A 21 -3.21 0.93 -4.41
C GLY A 21 -2.41 1.37 -3.19
N GLY A 22 -1.52 2.34 -3.36
CA GLY A 22 -0.75 2.89 -2.24
C GLY A 22 -1.61 3.60 -1.20
N LYS A 23 -2.65 4.32 -1.63
CA LYS A 23 -3.57 5.01 -0.70
C LYS A 23 -4.40 3.99 0.08
N ALA A 24 -4.92 2.99 -0.61
CA ALA A 24 -5.68 1.91 0.01
C ALA A 24 -4.83 1.13 1.03
N PHE A 25 -3.59 0.78 0.67
CA PHE A 25 -2.69 0.07 1.57
C PHE A 25 -2.27 0.92 2.77
N ALA A 26 -2.01 2.22 2.58
CA ALA A 26 -1.74 3.13 3.68
C ALA A 26 -2.92 3.23 4.66
N GLY A 27 -4.16 3.31 4.16
CA GLY A 27 -5.35 3.30 5.00
C GLY A 27 -5.53 1.99 5.76
N LEU A 28 -5.21 0.84 5.14
CA LEU A 28 -5.22 -0.45 5.82
C LEU A 28 -4.23 -0.46 7.00
N LEU A 29 -2.97 -0.06 6.78
CA LEU A 29 -1.96 0.02 7.85
C LEU A 29 -2.39 0.94 8.99
N GLU A 30 -2.98 2.09 8.68
CA GLU A 30 -3.51 3.02 9.68
C GLU A 30 -4.65 2.40 10.48
N SER A 31 -5.61 1.72 9.83
CA SER A 31 -6.71 1.04 10.53
C SER A 31 -6.22 -0.08 11.47
N ILE A 32 -5.16 -0.80 11.07
CA ILE A 32 -4.52 -1.81 11.92
C ILE A 32 -3.85 -1.15 13.12
N ALA A 33 -3.07 -0.08 12.90
CA ALA A 33 -2.37 0.64 13.96
C ALA A 33 -3.34 1.26 14.99
N ARG A 34 -4.53 1.66 14.54
CA ARG A 34 -5.60 2.15 15.41
C ARG A 34 -6.33 1.07 16.20
N GLY A 35 -6.11 -0.21 15.87
CA GLY A 35 -6.82 -1.33 16.49
C GLY A 35 -8.27 -1.45 16.01
N ASP A 36 -8.59 -0.96 14.80
CA ASP A 36 -9.95 -1.06 14.24
C ASP A 36 -10.33 -2.54 13.93
N HIS A 37 -9.36 -3.46 13.96
CA HIS A 37 -9.54 -4.90 13.76
C HIS A 37 -9.08 -5.69 15.00
N PRO A 38 -9.81 -6.73 15.46
CA PRO A 38 -9.39 -7.57 16.56
C PRO A 38 -8.02 -8.22 16.31
N ALA A 39 -7.21 -8.35 17.36
CA ALA A 39 -5.91 -9.03 17.29
C ALA A 39 -6.06 -10.47 16.75
N GLY A 40 -5.20 -10.85 15.81
CA GLY A 40 -5.26 -12.17 15.14
C GLY A 40 -6.25 -12.26 13.99
N SER A 41 -6.90 -11.17 13.59
CA SER A 41 -7.78 -11.15 12.40
C SER A 41 -6.99 -11.39 11.12
N ASN A 42 -7.58 -12.17 10.19
CA ASN A 42 -7.05 -12.34 8.84
C ASN A 42 -7.65 -11.25 7.92
N LEU A 43 -6.80 -10.40 7.35
CA LEU A 43 -7.21 -9.32 6.46
C LEU A 43 -6.77 -9.62 5.02
N LEU A 44 -7.69 -9.49 4.07
CA LEU A 44 -7.41 -9.65 2.64
C LEU A 44 -7.29 -8.28 1.97
N PHE A 45 -6.08 -7.92 1.54
CA PHE A 45 -5.86 -6.76 0.70
C PHE A 45 -6.02 -7.12 -0.78
N ILE A 46 -6.92 -6.44 -1.50
CA ILE A 46 -7.14 -6.66 -2.92
C ILE A 46 -6.29 -5.67 -3.72
N MET A 47 -5.25 -6.18 -4.39
CA MET A 47 -4.45 -5.41 -5.34
C MET A 47 -5.23 -5.24 -6.65
N THR A 48 -5.85 -4.07 -6.84
CA THR A 48 -6.70 -3.77 -8.02
C THR A 48 -5.93 -3.43 -9.29
N GLY A 49 -4.59 -3.48 -9.27
CA GLY A 49 -3.72 -3.18 -10.40
C GLY A 49 -3.05 -1.81 -10.28
N GLY A 50 -2.93 -1.08 -11.40
CA GLY A 50 -2.34 0.26 -11.44
C GLY A 50 -0.82 0.32 -11.63
N LEU A 51 -0.14 -0.84 -11.68
CA LEU A 51 1.32 -0.93 -11.76
C LEU A 51 1.97 -0.02 -12.83
N PRO A 52 1.46 0.09 -14.07
CA PRO A 52 2.06 0.98 -15.07
C PRO A 52 2.12 2.45 -14.63
N GLY A 53 1.21 2.88 -13.73
CA GLY A 53 1.18 4.23 -13.19
C GLY A 53 2.46 4.61 -12.44
N ILE A 54 3.18 3.66 -11.85
CA ILE A 54 4.43 3.95 -11.12
C ILE A 54 5.46 4.66 -12.01
N PHE A 55 5.55 4.28 -13.29
CA PHE A 55 6.50 4.88 -14.22
C PHE A 55 6.17 6.34 -14.58
N ALA A 56 4.88 6.70 -14.59
CA ALA A 56 4.44 8.08 -14.80
C ALA A 56 4.72 8.99 -13.59
N TYR A 57 4.83 8.41 -12.40
CA TYR A 57 5.04 9.13 -11.13
C TYR A 57 6.44 8.88 -10.54
N ARG A 58 7.45 8.65 -11.38
CA ARG A 58 8.82 8.34 -10.92
C ARG A 58 9.38 9.37 -9.94
N THR A 59 9.10 10.65 -10.14
CA THR A 59 9.55 11.75 -9.27
C THR A 59 8.92 11.75 -7.88
N ALA A 60 7.82 11.03 -7.67
CA ALA A 60 7.26 10.83 -6.33
C ALA A 60 8.10 9.85 -5.49
N TYR A 61 9.01 9.10 -6.13
CA TYR A 61 9.82 8.04 -5.52
C TYR A 61 11.32 8.30 -5.57
N SER A 62 11.76 9.43 -6.14
CA SER A 62 13.15 9.91 -6.05
C SER A 62 13.57 10.23 -4.63
#